data_AF-A0A850KJX6-F1
#
_entry.id   AF-A0A850KJX6-F1
#
_cell.length_a   1.000
_cell.length_b   1.000
_cell.length_c   1.000
_cell.angle_alpha   90.00
_cell.angle_beta   90.00
_cell.angle_gamma   90.00
#
_symmetry.space_group_name_H-M   'P 1'
#
loop_
_entity.id
_entity.type
_entity.pdbx_description
1 polymer ?
#
loop_
_entity_poly.entity_id
_entity_poly.type
_entity_poly.pdbx_seq_one_letter_code
_entity_poly.pdbx_strand_id
1 'polypeptide(L)'
;MVKLVGLQHRGNVWRYRQWLPLNLRDRIGKSELIKSLETSDCQTAVRRYRIGRRDVEQIIAEPVVKVSMDDFDGSRLIQGSDTVELQFKAPPRYDNDSLRTLIKTVIEEVLEKHSPKKLSITLDNLYHRYMDDPARQRSKKTIMTYQSVYNVLMELFGRERLITDISREDCRQFLKVVRDLPALYCRFSIINNTR
;
A
#
# COMPACT_ATOMS: atom_id res chain seq x y z
N MET A 1 7.30 19.45 -10.51
CA MET A 1 5.85 19.30 -10.74
C MET A 1 5.33 18.28 -9.74
N VAL A 2 4.39 18.65 -8.87
CA VAL A 2 3.90 17.76 -7.79
C VAL A 2 3.10 16.62 -8.40
N LYS A 3 3.47 15.37 -8.09
CA LYS A 3 2.75 14.18 -8.57
C LYS A 3 1.47 14.02 -7.75
N LEU A 4 0.33 14.39 -8.32
CA LEU A 4 -0.98 14.21 -7.68
C LEU A 4 -1.36 12.71 -7.66
N VAL A 5 -1.54 12.17 -6.47
CA VAL A 5 -1.85 10.74 -6.25
C VAL A 5 -3.23 10.43 -6.84
N GLY A 6 -3.34 9.33 -7.58
CA GLY A 6 -4.63 8.89 -8.13
C GLY A 6 -5.09 9.62 -9.40
N LEU A 7 -4.40 10.68 -9.83
CA LEU A 7 -4.69 11.35 -11.10
C LEU A 7 -4.15 10.52 -12.28
N GLN A 8 -5.00 10.15 -13.22
CA GLN A 8 -4.66 9.29 -14.37
C GLN A 8 -5.22 9.87 -15.67
N HIS A 9 -4.43 9.79 -16.74
CA HIS A 9 -4.89 10.08 -18.10
C HIS A 9 -5.18 8.77 -18.84
N ARG A 10 -6.41 8.61 -19.34
CA ARG A 10 -6.84 7.42 -20.08
C ARG A 10 -7.65 7.85 -21.30
N GLY A 11 -7.09 7.60 -22.49
CA GLY A 11 -7.69 8.09 -23.74
C GLY A 11 -7.54 9.60 -23.84
N ASN A 12 -8.65 10.32 -23.99
CA ASN A 12 -8.70 11.79 -24.07
C ASN A 12 -9.27 12.44 -22.80
N VAL A 13 -9.34 11.70 -21.68
CA VAL A 13 -9.99 12.19 -20.46
C VAL A 13 -9.13 11.89 -19.23
N TRP A 14 -8.94 12.91 -18.40
CA TRP A 14 -8.34 12.80 -17.08
C TRP A 14 -9.35 12.27 -16.05
N ARG A 15 -8.89 11.40 -15.17
CA ARG A 15 -9.72 10.74 -14.14
C ARG A 15 -9.00 10.71 -12.81
N TYR A 16 -9.75 10.82 -11.72
CA TYR A 16 -9.28 10.53 -10.37
C TYR A 16 -9.64 9.08 -10.02
N ARG A 17 -8.68 8.31 -9.50
CA ARG A 17 -8.83 6.91 -9.09
C ARG A 17 -8.32 6.71 -7.67
N GLN A 18 -9.15 6.09 -6.84
CA GLN A 18 -8.81 5.73 -5.46
C GLN A 18 -9.19 4.29 -5.16
N TRP A 19 -8.26 3.55 -4.52
CA TRP A 19 -8.52 2.21 -4.01
C TRP A 19 -9.29 2.28 -2.69
N LEU A 20 -10.26 1.39 -2.54
CA LEU A 20 -10.99 1.24 -1.29
C LEU A 20 -10.31 0.18 -0.38
N PRO A 21 -10.19 0.40 0.93
CA PRO A 21 -9.81 -0.63 1.90
C PRO A 21 -10.91 -1.68 2.07
N LEU A 22 -10.55 -2.89 2.53
CA LEU A 22 -11.42 -4.08 2.55
C LEU A 22 -12.78 -3.84 3.20
N ASN A 23 -12.80 -3.19 4.37
CA ASN A 23 -14.01 -2.84 5.13
C ASN A 23 -15.01 -1.96 4.36
N LEU A 24 -14.57 -1.20 3.36
CA LEU A 24 -15.43 -0.40 2.50
C LEU A 24 -15.83 -1.11 1.20
N ARG A 25 -15.07 -2.13 0.78
CA ARG A 25 -15.37 -2.89 -0.45
C ARG A 25 -16.64 -3.71 -0.30
N ASP A 26 -16.79 -4.39 0.83
CA ASP A 26 -17.95 -5.24 1.09
C ASP A 26 -19.25 -4.41 1.17
N ARG A 27 -19.11 -3.14 1.56
CA ARG A 27 -20.24 -2.21 1.74
C ARG A 27 -20.61 -1.45 0.47
N ILE A 28 -19.61 -1.03 -0.32
CA ILE A 28 -19.80 -0.24 -1.55
C ILE A 28 -19.93 -1.17 -2.79
N GLY A 29 -19.57 -2.46 -2.65
CA GLY A 29 -19.57 -3.45 -3.73
C GLY A 29 -18.51 -3.20 -4.80
N LYS A 30 -17.55 -2.31 -4.55
CA LYS A 30 -16.51 -1.91 -5.50
C LYS A 30 -15.13 -1.93 -4.83
N SER A 31 -14.12 -2.40 -5.55
CA SER A 31 -12.72 -2.40 -5.09
C SER A 31 -12.03 -1.04 -5.28
N GLU A 32 -12.56 -0.23 -6.20
CA GLU A 32 -12.02 1.07 -6.56
C GLU A 32 -13.12 2.04 -7.01
N LEU A 33 -12.87 3.33 -6.79
CA LEU A 33 -13.71 4.41 -7.28
C LEU A 33 -12.94 5.21 -8.32
N ILE A 34 -13.60 5.45 -9.45
CA ILE A 34 -13.08 6.22 -10.59
C ILE A 34 -14.04 7.36 -10.86
N LYS A 35 -13.53 8.59 -10.86
CA LYS A 35 -14.28 9.80 -11.20
C LYS A 35 -13.65 10.50 -12.39
N SER A 36 -14.45 10.73 -13.44
CA SER A 36 -14.02 11.53 -14.60
C SER A 36 -13.84 12.99 -14.22
N LEU A 37 -12.79 13.65 -14.73
CA LEU A 37 -12.59 15.10 -14.62
C LEU A 37 -13.04 15.84 -15.89
N GLU A 38 -13.58 15.12 -16.89
CA GLU A 38 -14.21 15.67 -18.10
C GLU A 38 -13.34 16.70 -18.82
N THR A 39 -12.04 16.41 -18.92
CA THR A 39 -11.09 17.27 -19.59
C THR A 39 -9.97 16.44 -20.16
N SER A 40 -9.45 16.84 -21.32
CA SER A 40 -8.23 16.34 -21.95
C SER A 40 -6.99 17.14 -21.52
N ASP A 41 -7.19 18.39 -21.08
CA ASP A 41 -6.13 19.29 -20.68
C ASP A 41 -5.59 18.98 -19.27
N CYS A 42 -4.27 18.87 -19.16
CA CYS A 42 -3.59 18.55 -17.90
C CYS A 42 -3.72 19.67 -16.88
N GLN A 43 -3.68 20.95 -17.28
CA GLN A 43 -3.77 22.04 -16.31
C GLN A 43 -5.17 22.15 -15.71
N THR A 44 -6.18 22.00 -16.57
CA THR A 44 -7.59 21.91 -16.17
C THR A 44 -7.83 20.70 -15.26
N ALA A 45 -7.21 19.55 -15.56
CA ALA A 45 -7.30 18.36 -14.71
C ALA A 45 -6.71 18.58 -13.32
N VAL A 46 -5.55 19.25 -13.22
CA VAL A 46 -4.92 19.60 -11.93
C VAL A 46 -5.83 20.53 -11.11
N ARG A 47 -6.51 21.49 -11.74
CA ARG A 47 -7.49 22.36 -11.06
C ARG A 47 -8.71 21.57 -10.58
N ARG A 48 -9.23 20.66 -11.41
CA ARG A 48 -10.40 19.81 -11.10
C ARG A 48 -10.10 18.66 -10.14
N TYR A 49 -8.83 18.34 -9.88
CA TYR A 49 -8.40 17.26 -8.99
C TYR A 49 -9.08 17.31 -7.62
N ARG A 50 -9.13 18.49 -6.99
CA ARG A 50 -9.73 18.65 -5.65
C ARG A 50 -11.23 18.36 -5.64
N ILE A 51 -11.92 18.69 -6.73
CA ILE A 51 -13.36 18.43 -6.91
C ILE A 51 -13.57 16.92 -7.05
N GLY A 52 -12.88 16.29 -8.00
CA GLY A 52 -12.98 14.84 -8.19
C GLY A 52 -12.60 14.02 -6.95
N ARG A 53 -11.66 14.51 -6.14
CA ARG A 53 -11.31 13.91 -4.85
C ARG A 53 -12.44 14.04 -3.83
N ARG A 54 -13.02 15.24 -3.69
CA ARG A 54 -14.16 15.48 -2.78
C ARG A 54 -15.37 14.63 -3.14
N ASP A 55 -15.68 14.51 -4.43
CA ASP A 55 -16.80 13.67 -4.89
C ASP A 55 -16.61 12.20 -4.48
N VAL A 56 -15.38 11.68 -4.60
CA VAL A 56 -15.05 10.33 -4.15
C VAL A 56 -15.09 10.21 -2.62
N GLU A 57 -14.60 11.21 -1.89
CA GLU A 57 -14.70 11.26 -0.42
C GLU A 57 -16.17 11.25 0.05
N GLN A 58 -17.06 11.97 -0.64
CA GLN A 58 -18.49 11.98 -0.34
C GLN A 58 -19.15 10.61 -0.53
N ILE A 59 -18.84 9.92 -1.64
CA ILE A 59 -19.31 8.55 -1.91
C ILE A 59 -18.84 7.58 -0.81
N ILE A 60 -17.66 7.82 -0.23
CA ILE A 60 -17.13 7.02 0.88
C ILE A 60 -17.81 7.39 2.22
N ALA A 61 -18.13 8.66 2.45
CA ALA A 61 -18.74 9.13 3.69
C ALA A 61 -20.23 8.76 3.82
N GLU A 62 -20.99 8.77 2.73
CA GLU A 62 -22.42 8.43 2.69
C GLU A 62 -22.77 7.07 3.35
N PRO A 63 -22.07 5.95 3.07
CA PRO A 63 -22.34 4.70 3.75
C PRO A 63 -21.93 4.75 5.23
N VAL A 64 -20.89 5.50 5.62
CA VAL A 64 -20.43 5.56 7.02
C VAL A 64 -21.48 6.19 7.95
N VAL A 65 -22.18 7.23 7.48
CA VAL A 65 -23.22 7.93 8.27
C VAL A 65 -24.45 7.06 8.56
N LYS A 66 -24.79 6.12 7.67
CA LYS A 66 -25.92 5.21 7.90
C LYS A 66 -25.66 4.15 8.98
N VAL A 67 -24.39 3.78 9.19
CA VAL A 67 -24.01 2.83 10.26
C VAL A 67 -24.00 3.48 11.64
N SER A 68 -23.83 4.81 11.73
CA SER A 68 -23.89 5.51 13.01
C SER A 68 -25.30 5.73 13.57
N MET A 69 -26.38 5.47 12.81
CA MET A 69 -27.75 5.58 13.34
C MET A 69 -28.44 4.25 13.64
N ASP A 70 -28.05 3.14 13.00
CA ASP A 70 -28.76 1.86 13.17
C ASP A 70 -28.05 0.85 14.12
N ASP A 71 -26.76 1.04 14.47
CA ASP A 71 -25.99 0.06 15.26
C ASP A 71 -25.39 0.60 16.58
N PHE A 72 -25.94 1.67 17.17
CA PHE A 72 -25.53 2.11 18.51
C PHE A 72 -26.70 2.04 19.52
N ASP A 73 -27.02 0.82 19.97
CA ASP A 73 -27.77 0.60 21.21
C ASP A 73 -26.87 0.92 22.41
N GLY A 74 -26.64 2.22 22.63
CA GLY A 74 -25.93 2.76 23.78
C GLY A 74 -26.70 2.62 25.10
N SER A 75 -27.85 1.96 25.11
CA SER A 75 -28.76 1.89 26.26
C SER A 75 -28.55 0.68 27.17
N ARG A 76 -27.60 -0.22 26.87
CA ARG A 76 -27.39 -1.45 27.69
C ARG A 76 -26.32 -1.39 28.79
N LEU A 77 -25.71 -0.23 29.06
CA LEU A 77 -24.67 -0.12 30.10
C LEU A 77 -24.98 0.83 31.26
N ILE A 78 -26.20 1.38 31.32
CA ILE A 78 -26.61 2.22 32.46
C ILE A 78 -27.98 1.74 32.94
N GLN A 79 -28.04 0.60 33.62
CA GLN A 79 -29.06 0.40 34.65
C GLN A 79 -28.64 -0.69 35.63
N GLY A 80 -28.55 -0.29 36.89
CA GLY A 80 -28.49 -1.18 38.04
C GLY A 80 -27.22 -1.04 38.86
N SER A 81 -27.15 -0.01 39.72
CA SER A 81 -27.39 -0.17 41.16
C SER A 81 -26.88 1.03 41.94
N ASP A 82 -27.83 1.68 42.62
CA ASP A 82 -27.73 2.26 43.95
C ASP A 82 -26.58 3.20 44.30
N THR A 83 -26.99 4.43 44.61
CA THR A 83 -26.27 5.43 45.41
C THR A 83 -25.56 4.83 46.61
N VAL A 84 -24.22 4.76 46.53
CA VAL A 84 -23.36 4.76 47.71
C VAL A 84 -22.25 5.78 47.47
N GLU A 85 -22.25 6.85 48.26
CA GLU A 85 -21.15 7.81 48.34
C GLU A 85 -19.85 7.07 48.67
N LEU A 86 -18.99 6.87 47.68
CA LEU A 86 -17.63 6.38 47.91
C LEU A 86 -16.65 7.52 47.64
N GLN A 87 -16.06 8.00 48.72
CA GLN A 87 -14.97 8.96 48.71
C GLN A 87 -13.85 8.47 47.78
N PHE A 88 -13.62 9.18 46.68
CA PHE A 88 -12.48 8.94 45.80
C PHE A 88 -11.19 9.38 46.52
N LYS A 89 -10.60 8.49 47.31
CA LYS A 89 -9.21 8.64 47.74
C LYS A 89 -8.32 8.24 46.57
N ALA A 90 -7.48 9.16 46.09
CA ALA A 90 -6.59 8.94 44.96
C ALA A 90 -5.76 7.65 45.14
N PRO A 91 -5.55 6.83 44.10
CA PRO A 91 -4.73 5.62 44.20
C PRO A 91 -3.29 5.97 44.60
N PRO A 92 -2.58 5.10 45.36
CA PRO A 92 -1.17 5.31 45.66
C PRO A 92 -0.39 5.39 44.34
N ARG A 93 0.48 6.41 44.22
CA ARG A 93 1.43 6.55 43.10
C ARG A 93 2.26 5.27 43.01
N TYR A 94 1.94 4.42 42.04
CA TYR A 94 2.79 3.32 41.63
C TYR A 94 4.04 3.88 40.96
N ASP A 95 5.19 3.35 41.33
CA ASP A 95 6.49 3.78 40.87
C ASP A 95 6.66 3.43 39.38
N ASN A 96 6.53 4.45 38.53
CA ASN A 96 6.49 4.33 37.07
C ASN A 96 7.81 3.80 36.48
N ASP A 97 8.89 3.82 37.27
CA ASP A 97 10.21 3.40 36.82
C ASP A 97 10.33 1.88 36.73
N SER A 98 9.67 1.12 37.61
CA SER A 98 9.66 -0.35 37.54
C SER A 98 8.93 -0.87 36.31
N LEU A 99 7.77 -0.28 35.97
CA LEU A 99 7.02 -0.64 34.77
C LEU A 99 7.76 -0.24 33.48
N ARG A 100 8.39 0.94 33.47
CA ARG A 100 9.22 1.38 32.34
C ARG A 100 10.41 0.45 32.12
N THR A 101 11.02 -0.02 33.20
CA THR A 101 12.16 -0.93 33.13
C THR A 101 11.72 -2.29 32.60
N LEU A 102 10.57 -2.80 33.04
CA LEU A 102 10.00 -4.07 32.54
C LEU A 102 9.56 -3.98 31.08
N ILE A 103 8.99 -2.84 30.66
CA ILE A 103 8.64 -2.58 29.26
C ILE A 103 9.90 -2.50 28.41
N LYS A 104 10.96 -1.84 28.88
CA LYS A 104 12.24 -1.77 28.16
C LYS A 104 12.89 -3.14 28.02
N THR A 105 12.92 -3.96 29.06
CA THR A 105 13.55 -5.30 28.99
C THR A 105 12.79 -6.24 28.06
N VAL A 106 11.46 -6.23 28.10
CA VAL A 106 10.64 -7.01 27.16
C VAL A 106 10.81 -6.49 25.73
N ILE A 107 10.85 -5.18 25.53
CA ILE A 107 11.12 -4.61 24.20
C ILE A 107 12.50 -5.00 23.71
N GLU A 108 13.55 -4.95 24.55
CA GLU A 108 14.92 -5.34 24.17
C GLU A 108 15.03 -6.83 23.82
N GLU A 109 14.42 -7.72 24.61
CA GLU A 109 14.38 -9.17 24.31
C GLU A 109 13.62 -9.47 23.00
N VAL A 110 12.54 -8.73 22.73
CA VAL A 110 11.75 -8.87 21.50
C VAL A 110 12.50 -8.25 20.31
N LEU A 111 13.21 -7.13 20.50
CA LEU A 111 13.97 -6.45 19.44
C LEU A 111 15.20 -7.26 19.01
N GLU A 112 15.89 -7.94 19.95
CA GLU A 112 17.00 -8.84 19.61
C GLU A 112 16.52 -10.09 18.87
N LYS A 113 15.39 -10.69 19.27
CA LYS A 113 14.81 -11.85 18.58
C LYS A 113 14.22 -11.53 17.21
N HIS A 114 13.79 -10.28 16.99
CA HIS A 114 13.24 -9.79 15.72
C HIS A 114 14.20 -8.88 14.94
N SER A 115 15.50 -8.89 15.25
CA SER A 115 16.48 -8.29 14.35
C SER A 115 16.31 -8.96 12.98
N PRO A 116 15.97 -8.21 11.91
CA PRO A 116 15.63 -8.82 10.63
C PRO A 116 16.88 -9.56 10.15
N LYS A 117 16.86 -10.90 10.22
CA LYS A 117 17.89 -11.75 9.63
C LYS A 117 18.19 -11.17 8.27
N LYS A 118 19.42 -10.68 8.07
CA LYS A 118 19.89 -10.19 6.76
C LYS A 118 19.51 -11.28 5.77
N LEU A 119 18.54 -10.98 4.90
CA LEU A 119 17.95 -11.97 4.01
C LEU A 119 19.04 -12.39 3.03
N SER A 120 19.66 -13.55 3.28
CA SER A 120 20.61 -14.20 2.37
C SER A 120 19.86 -14.91 1.24
N ILE A 121 18.85 -14.23 0.68
CA ILE A 121 18.09 -14.71 -0.46
C ILE A 121 18.66 -14.05 -1.72
N THR A 122 18.78 -14.84 -2.78
CA THR A 122 19.18 -14.34 -4.09
C THR A 122 18.07 -13.50 -4.71
N LEU A 123 18.46 -12.59 -5.61
CA LEU A 123 17.52 -11.77 -6.37
C LEU A 123 16.54 -12.62 -7.19
N ASP A 124 17.01 -13.76 -7.69
CA ASP A 124 16.23 -14.76 -8.41
C ASP A 124 15.11 -15.37 -7.54
N ASN A 125 15.47 -15.91 -6.37
CA ASN A 125 14.52 -16.50 -5.44
C ASN A 125 13.50 -15.47 -4.93
N LEU A 126 13.91 -14.22 -4.76
CA LEU A 126 12.99 -13.13 -4.41
C LEU A 126 11.94 -12.90 -5.50
N TYR A 127 12.35 -12.89 -6.76
CA TYR A 127 11.45 -12.70 -7.89
C TYR A 127 10.41 -13.80 -7.95
N HIS A 128 10.83 -15.07 -7.88
CA HIS A 128 9.91 -16.20 -7.88
C HIS A 128 8.95 -16.16 -6.70
N ARG A 129 9.45 -15.93 -5.48
CA ARG A 129 8.59 -15.77 -4.30
C ARG A 129 7.56 -14.65 -4.45
N TYR A 130 7.92 -13.55 -5.12
CA TYR A 130 6.99 -12.47 -5.40
C TYR A 130 5.94 -12.86 -6.46
N MET A 131 6.36 -13.55 -7.53
CA MET A 131 5.47 -13.94 -8.63
C MET A 131 4.50 -15.05 -8.23
N ASP A 132 4.95 -15.99 -7.41
CA ASP A 132 4.20 -17.16 -6.97
C ASP A 132 3.30 -16.88 -5.75
N ASP A 133 3.24 -15.62 -5.29
CA ASP A 133 2.36 -15.19 -4.18
C ASP A 133 0.88 -15.38 -4.56
N PRO A 134 0.17 -16.37 -3.95
CA PRO A 134 -1.21 -16.67 -4.29
C PRO A 134 -2.19 -15.59 -3.82
N ALA A 135 -1.79 -14.72 -2.89
CA ALA A 135 -2.63 -13.61 -2.43
C ALA A 135 -2.75 -12.49 -3.48
N ARG A 136 -1.95 -12.54 -4.57
CA ARG A 136 -1.91 -11.49 -5.60
C ARG A 136 -2.26 -12.04 -6.97
N GLN A 137 -3.49 -11.78 -7.42
CA GLN A 137 -3.87 -12.00 -8.82
C GLN A 137 -3.31 -10.89 -9.71
N ARG A 138 -2.61 -11.28 -10.79
CA ARG A 138 -1.99 -10.35 -11.75
C ARG A 138 -2.49 -10.65 -13.16
N SER A 139 -2.70 -9.59 -13.95
CA SER A 139 -3.09 -9.76 -15.36
C SER A 139 -1.94 -10.35 -16.19
N LYS A 140 -2.26 -11.06 -17.28
CA LYS A 140 -1.25 -11.58 -18.23
C LYS A 140 -0.27 -10.50 -18.70
N LYS A 141 -0.78 -9.30 -19.01
CA LYS A 141 0.02 -8.15 -19.41
C LYS A 141 1.03 -7.73 -18.32
N THR A 142 0.62 -7.76 -17.05
CA THR A 142 1.50 -7.43 -15.92
C THR A 142 2.60 -8.47 -15.77
N ILE A 143 2.27 -9.75 -15.91
CA ILE A 143 3.25 -10.85 -15.83
C ILE A 143 4.32 -10.69 -16.92
N MET A 144 3.91 -10.44 -18.17
CA MET A 144 4.85 -10.23 -19.28
C MET A 144 5.76 -9.01 -19.04
N THR A 145 5.21 -7.92 -18.50
CA THR A 145 6.00 -6.72 -18.18
C THR A 145 7.05 -7.04 -17.11
N TYR A 146 6.68 -7.77 -16.06
CA TYR A 146 7.59 -8.17 -14.99
C TYR A 146 8.66 -9.12 -15.48
N GLN A 147 8.32 -10.09 -16.33
CA GLN A 147 9.28 -11.00 -16.96
C GLN A 147 10.30 -10.25 -17.82
N SER A 148 9.86 -9.26 -18.62
CA SER A 148 10.77 -8.47 -19.44
C SER A 148 11.81 -7.72 -18.60
N VAL A 149 11.38 -7.08 -17.50
CA VAL A 149 12.30 -6.34 -16.63
C VAL A 149 13.22 -7.31 -15.87
N TYR A 150 12.69 -8.44 -15.44
CA TYR A 150 13.46 -9.48 -14.75
C TYR A 150 14.57 -10.06 -15.64
N ASN A 151 14.32 -10.29 -16.94
CA ASN A 151 15.36 -10.80 -17.83
C ASN A 151 16.56 -9.84 -17.92
N VAL A 152 16.30 -8.53 -18.07
CA VAL A 152 17.37 -7.50 -18.08
C VAL A 152 18.09 -7.45 -16.75
N LEU A 153 17.35 -7.57 -15.65
CA LEU A 153 17.91 -7.61 -14.29
C LEU A 153 18.86 -8.81 -14.11
N MET A 154 18.49 -9.99 -14.60
CA MET A 154 19.30 -11.22 -14.52
C MET A 154 20.51 -11.18 -15.45
N GLU A 155 20.39 -10.56 -16.61
CA GLU A 155 21.52 -10.37 -17.53
C GLU A 155 22.58 -9.43 -16.93
N LEU A 156 22.16 -8.39 -16.20
CA LEU A 156 23.08 -7.44 -15.59
C LEU A 156 23.70 -7.93 -14.28
N PHE A 157 22.90 -8.53 -13.39
CA PHE A 157 23.33 -8.86 -12.03
C PHE A 157 23.69 -10.33 -11.82
N GLY A 158 23.25 -11.22 -12.70
CA GLY A 158 23.36 -12.66 -12.51
C GLY A 158 22.33 -13.21 -11.50
N ARG A 159 22.07 -14.52 -11.58
CA ARG A 159 21.03 -15.19 -10.78
C ARG A 159 21.42 -15.43 -9.33
N GLU A 160 22.72 -15.53 -9.07
CA GLU A 160 23.27 -15.91 -7.76
C GLU A 160 23.50 -14.71 -6.83
N ARG A 161 23.30 -13.48 -7.34
CA ARG A 161 23.57 -12.28 -6.56
C ARG A 161 22.59 -12.15 -5.39
N LEU A 162 23.13 -12.01 -4.18
CA LEU A 162 22.36 -11.80 -2.96
C LEU A 162 21.79 -10.38 -2.93
N ILE A 163 20.60 -10.22 -2.36
CA ILE A 163 19.99 -8.88 -2.21
C ILE A 163 20.88 -7.95 -1.38
N THR A 164 21.57 -8.49 -0.38
CA THR A 164 22.47 -7.74 0.51
C THR A 164 23.64 -7.09 -0.23
N ASP A 165 24.01 -7.66 -1.37
CA ASP A 165 25.19 -7.28 -2.12
C ASP A 165 24.84 -6.29 -3.24
N ILE A 166 23.57 -5.91 -3.35
CA ILE A 166 23.09 -4.89 -4.30
C ILE A 166 23.25 -3.52 -3.63
N SER A 167 24.23 -2.76 -4.12
CA SER A 167 24.47 -1.40 -3.65
C SER A 167 23.57 -0.39 -4.37
N ARG A 168 23.61 0.86 -3.91
CA ARG A 168 22.95 1.97 -4.62
C ARG A 168 23.57 2.24 -5.99
N GLU A 169 24.86 1.96 -6.17
CA GLU A 169 25.55 2.19 -7.44
C GLU A 169 25.09 1.20 -8.50
N ASP A 170 24.93 -0.06 -8.11
CA ASP A 170 24.35 -1.12 -8.94
C ASP A 170 22.97 -0.70 -9.48
N CYS A 171 22.11 -0.15 -8.62
CA CYS A 171 20.80 0.35 -9.04
C CYS A 171 20.90 1.51 -10.05
N ARG A 172 21.91 2.39 -9.94
CA ARG A 172 22.14 3.47 -10.92
C ARG A 172 22.59 2.91 -12.26
N GLN A 173 23.51 1.95 -12.23
CA GLN A 173 23.99 1.26 -13.42
C GLN A 173 22.84 0.57 -14.16
N PHE A 174 21.98 -0.15 -13.44
CA PHE A 174 20.78 -0.76 -14.01
C PHE A 174 19.86 0.27 -14.67
N LEU A 175 19.54 1.37 -13.98
CA LEU A 175 18.69 2.41 -14.53
C LEU A 175 19.30 3.11 -15.75
N LYS A 176 20.63 3.21 -15.81
CA LYS A 176 21.35 3.72 -16.98
C LYS A 176 21.16 2.77 -18.17
N VAL A 177 21.40 1.48 -17.99
CA VAL A 177 21.21 0.46 -19.03
C VAL A 177 19.75 0.44 -19.53
N VAL A 178 18.78 0.46 -18.63
CA VAL A 178 17.34 0.49 -18.98
C VAL A 178 16.97 1.75 -19.75
N ARG A 179 17.63 2.89 -19.49
CA ARG A 179 17.40 4.14 -20.20
C ARG A 179 17.99 4.14 -21.61
N ASP A 180 19.15 3.52 -21.77
CA ASP A 180 19.88 3.47 -23.03
C ASP A 180 19.33 2.36 -23.97
N LEU A 181 18.55 1.41 -23.43
CA LEU A 181 17.86 0.39 -24.20
C LEU A 181 16.81 1.02 -25.13
N PRO A 182 16.84 0.72 -26.45
CA PRO A 182 15.85 1.26 -27.37
C PRO A 182 14.45 0.79 -27.00
N ALA A 183 13.44 1.66 -27.15
CA ALA A 183 12.05 1.44 -26.74
C ALA A 183 11.39 0.17 -27.31
N LEU A 184 12.04 -0.48 -28.26
CA LEU A 184 11.70 -1.76 -28.84
C LEU A 184 11.93 -2.94 -27.88
N TYR A 185 12.96 -2.95 -27.02
CA TYR A 185 13.21 -4.08 -26.11
C TYR A 185 12.12 -4.26 -25.04
N CYS A 186 11.58 -3.16 -24.50
CA CYS A 186 10.41 -3.20 -23.59
C CYS A 186 9.10 -3.58 -24.30
N ARG A 187 9.06 -3.54 -25.64
CA ARG A 187 7.87 -3.84 -26.45
C ARG A 187 7.91 -5.23 -27.09
N PHE A 188 9.08 -5.72 -27.50
CA PHE A 188 9.24 -7.01 -28.20
C PHE A 188 8.95 -8.23 -27.31
N SER A 189 9.23 -8.15 -25.99
CA SER A 189 8.84 -9.21 -25.06
C SER A 189 7.31 -9.37 -24.94
N ILE A 190 6.53 -8.33 -25.28
CA ILE A 190 5.06 -8.36 -25.27
C ILE A 190 4.48 -9.00 -26.56
N ILE A 191 5.24 -9.11 -27.64
CA ILE A 191 4.72 -9.49 -28.97
C ILE A 191 5.11 -10.94 -29.36
N ASN A 192 6.22 -11.48 -28.86
CA ASN A 192 6.79 -12.72 -29.38
C ASN A 192 6.31 -14.04 -28.73
N ASN A 193 5.19 -14.07 -27.99
CA ASN A 193 4.64 -15.34 -27.47
C ASN A 193 3.13 -15.50 -27.75
N THR A 194 2.78 -15.33 -29.03
CA THR A 194 1.45 -15.62 -29.60
C THR A 194 1.59 -16.39 -30.92
N ARG A 195 2.46 -17.41 -30.91
CA ARG A 195 2.45 -18.49 -31.90
C ARG A 195 2.41 -19.82 -31.18
#